data_AF-A0A9N9EHV7-F1
#
_entry.id   AF-A0A9N9EHV7-F1
#
_cell.length_a   1.000
_cell.length_b   1.000
_cell.length_c   1.000
_cell.angle_alpha   90.00
_cell.angle_beta   90.00
_cell.angle_gamma   90.00
#
_symmetry.space_group_name_H-M   'P 1'
#
loop_
_entity.id
_entity.type
_entity.pdbx_description
1 polymer ?
#
loop_
_entity_poly.entity_id
_entity_poly.type
_entity_poly.pdbx_seq_one_letter_code
_entity_poly.pdbx_strand_id
1 'polypeptide(L)'
;LKECPYIVIVSVGKHTHLPPPPSKPLITAVENLNKIMNNEDLLDLTARKLLTKPALKIYLNGAHISTLHPSFNKQSRLNYLIGKAKRTKYPFGQDIY
;
A
#
# COMPACT_ATOMS: atom_id res chain seq x y z
N LEU A 1 3.62 47.15 -11.79
CA LEU A 1 3.53 45.68 -11.92
C LEU A 1 3.00 45.10 -10.61
N LYS A 2 1.68 45.17 -10.39
CA LYS A 2 0.98 44.54 -9.25
C LYS A 2 0.06 43.44 -9.80
N GLU A 3 0.61 42.64 -10.71
CA GLU A 3 -0.19 41.75 -11.56
C GLU A 3 0.35 40.32 -11.45
N CYS A 4 -0.59 39.40 -11.27
CA CYS A 4 -0.39 38.00 -10.89
C CYS A 4 0.61 37.29 -11.85
N PRO A 5 1.74 36.74 -11.35
CA PRO A 5 2.81 36.19 -12.19
C PRO A 5 2.58 34.72 -12.61
N TYR A 6 1.32 34.26 -12.64
CA TYR A 6 1.01 32.86 -12.91
C TYR A 6 0.09 32.72 -14.10
N ILE A 7 0.46 31.81 -15.01
CA ILE A 7 -0.33 31.40 -16.16
C ILE A 7 -0.79 29.96 -15.89
N VAL A 8 -2.10 29.72 -16.00
CA VAL A 8 -2.67 28.37 -15.97
C VAL A 8 -3.13 28.02 -17.38
N ILE A 9 -2.62 26.93 -17.92
CA ILE A 9 -3.04 26.38 -19.22
C ILE A 9 -3.90 25.16 -18.94
N VAL A 10 -5.14 25.16 -19.40
CA VAL A 10 -6.06 24.02 -19.30
C VAL A 10 -6.38 23.53 -20.70
N SER A 11 -6.03 22.28 -20.98
CA SER A 11 -6.45 21.58 -22.20
C SER A 11 -7.67 20.71 -21.88
N VAL A 12 -8.77 20.94 -22.57
CA VAL A 12 -10.03 20.21 -22.37
C VAL A 12 -10.27 19.32 -23.58
N GLY A 13 -10.11 18.02 -23.40
CA GLY A 13 -10.46 16.99 -24.38
C GLY A 13 -11.53 16.06 -23.82
N LYS A 14 -12.47 15.61 -24.66
CA LYS A 14 -13.40 14.54 -24.28
C LYS A 14 -12.67 13.20 -24.35
N HIS A 15 -12.40 12.61 -23.20
CA HIS A 15 -12.01 11.21 -23.13
C HIS A 15 -13.23 10.33 -23.42
N THR A 16 -13.25 9.65 -24.58
CA THR A 16 -14.37 8.79 -25.02
C THR A 16 -14.22 7.33 -24.58
N HIS A 17 -13.07 6.95 -24.01
CA HIS A 17 -12.85 5.62 -23.46
C HIS A 17 -13.36 5.53 -22.03
N LEU A 18 -13.71 4.32 -21.62
CA LEU A 18 -14.01 4.05 -20.22
C LEU A 18 -12.78 4.37 -19.36
N PRO A 19 -12.96 5.00 -18.19
CA PRO A 19 -11.84 5.24 -17.28
C PRO A 19 -11.19 3.90 -16.92
N PRO A 20 -9.85 3.86 -16.82
CA PRO A 20 -9.16 2.64 -16.44
C PRO A 20 -9.65 2.16 -15.06
N PRO A 21 -9.66 0.85 -14.81
CA PRO A 21 -10.04 0.32 -13.51
C PRO A 21 -9.20 0.95 -12.39
N PRO A 22 -9.80 1.21 -11.22
CA PRO A 22 -9.06 1.73 -10.07
C PRO A 22 -7.89 0.80 -9.74
N SER A 23 -6.68 1.30 -9.90
CA SER A 23 -5.47 0.52 -9.62
C SER A 23 -5.14 0.48 -8.11
N LYS A 24 -5.63 1.48 -7.36
CA LYS A 24 -5.30 1.64 -5.95
C LYS A 24 -6.31 0.87 -5.10
N PRO A 25 -5.84 -0.03 -4.20
CA PRO A 25 -6.72 -0.65 -3.22
C PRO A 25 -7.36 0.40 -2.32
N LEU A 26 -8.52 0.06 -1.77
CA LEU A 26 -9.20 0.89 -0.78
C LEU A 26 -8.26 1.20 0.41
N ILE A 27 -8.25 2.45 0.86
CA ILE A 27 -7.35 2.93 1.92
C ILE A 27 -7.49 2.08 3.20
N THR A 28 -8.72 1.73 3.57
CA THR A 28 -9.01 0.94 4.77
C THR A 28 -8.34 -0.45 4.75
N ALA A 29 -8.26 -1.11 3.59
CA ALA A 29 -7.57 -2.40 3.46
C ALA A 29 -6.05 -2.25 3.69
N VAL A 30 -5.46 -1.16 3.18
CA VAL A 30 -4.04 -0.86 3.41
C VAL A 30 -3.77 -0.55 4.88
N GLU A 31 -4.64 0.21 5.53
CA GLU A 31 -4.53 0.55 6.95
C GLU A 31 -4.62 -0.67 7.85
N ASN A 32 -5.56 -1.58 7.60
CA ASN A 32 -5.70 -2.81 8.38
C ASN A 32 -4.48 -3.73 8.20
N LEU A 33 -3.97 -3.86 6.98
CA LEU A 33 -2.72 -4.59 6.74
C LEU A 33 -1.55 -3.95 7.49
N ASN A 34 -1.44 -2.61 7.50
CA ASN A 34 -0.39 -1.92 8.26
C ASN A 34 -0.49 -2.19 9.76
N LYS A 35 -1.70 -2.19 10.34
CA LYS A 35 -1.92 -2.54 11.76
C LYS A 35 -1.43 -3.95 12.07
N ILE A 36 -1.78 -4.92 11.22
CA ILE A 36 -1.33 -6.31 11.37
C ILE A 36 0.20 -6.38 11.31
N MET A 37 0.83 -5.78 10.30
CA MET A 37 2.29 -5.81 10.14
C MET A 37 3.04 -5.14 11.30
N ASN A 38 2.50 -4.07 11.87
CA ASN A 38 3.15 -3.34 12.96
C ASN A 38 3.19 -4.11 14.29
N ASN A 39 2.27 -5.08 14.47
CA ASN A 39 2.21 -5.98 15.62
C ASN A 39 3.11 -7.22 15.46
N GLU A 40 3.71 -7.42 14.28
CA GLU A 40 4.65 -8.51 14.02
C GLU A 40 6.10 -8.05 14.20
N ASP A 41 7.04 -9.00 14.25
CA ASP A 41 8.45 -8.68 14.05
C ASP A 41 8.66 -8.22 12.60
N LEU A 42 8.60 -6.90 12.44
CA LEU A 42 8.60 -6.26 11.15
C LEU A 42 9.92 -6.48 10.41
N LEU A 43 11.05 -6.65 11.11
CA LEU A 43 12.39 -6.74 10.50
C LEU A 43 12.56 -8.03 9.71
N ASP A 44 12.12 -9.14 10.29
CA ASP A 44 12.11 -10.47 9.67
C ASP A 44 10.88 -10.72 8.77
N LEU A 45 9.94 -9.77 8.72
CA LEU A 45 8.73 -9.91 7.92
C LEU A 45 9.04 -9.89 6.42
N THR A 46 8.52 -10.91 5.73
CA THR A 46 8.49 -11.05 4.27
C THR A 46 7.04 -11.29 3.82
N ALA A 47 6.73 -11.09 2.54
CA ALA A 47 5.38 -11.33 2.03
C ALA A 47 4.90 -12.77 2.32
N ARG A 48 5.77 -13.77 2.16
CA ARG A 48 5.44 -15.17 2.48
C ARG A 48 5.16 -15.36 3.97
N LYS A 49 5.99 -14.81 4.85
CA LYS A 49 5.77 -14.86 6.30
C LYS A 49 4.47 -14.16 6.69
N LEU A 50 4.19 -12.98 6.12
CA LEU A 50 2.94 -12.24 6.34
C LEU A 50 1.71 -13.08 5.97
N LEU A 51 1.71 -13.75 4.80
CA LEU A 51 0.61 -14.60 4.35
C LEU A 51 0.34 -15.79 5.29
N THR A 52 1.35 -16.23 6.05
CA THR A 52 1.20 -17.30 7.04
C THR A 52 0.78 -16.83 8.42
N LYS A 53 0.80 -15.52 8.71
CA LYS A 53 0.53 -15.00 10.06
C LYS A 53 -0.92 -15.24 10.49
N PRO A 54 -1.16 -15.72 11.72
CA PRO A 54 -2.52 -15.92 12.25
C PRO A 54 -3.36 -14.65 12.21
N ALA A 55 -2.78 -13.49 12.56
CA ALA A 55 -3.48 -12.22 12.55
C ALA A 55 -4.07 -11.87 11.18
N LEU A 56 -3.34 -12.15 10.10
CA LEU A 56 -3.84 -11.95 8.74
C LEU A 56 -4.94 -12.95 8.39
N LYS A 57 -4.77 -14.23 8.76
CA LYS A 57 -5.79 -15.26 8.50
C LYS A 57 -7.12 -14.96 9.19
N ILE A 58 -7.06 -14.48 10.43
CA ILE A 58 -8.23 -14.03 11.20
C ILE A 58 -8.88 -12.82 10.52
N TYR A 59 -8.09 -11.82 10.15
CA TYR A 59 -8.59 -10.63 9.45
C TYR A 59 -9.30 -10.97 8.13
N LEU A 60 -8.76 -11.94 7.38
CA LEU A 60 -9.33 -12.41 6.12
C LEU A 60 -10.52 -13.37 6.32
N ASN A 61 -10.78 -13.83 7.54
CA ASN A 61 -11.76 -14.88 7.83
C ASN A 61 -11.58 -16.12 6.93
N GLY A 62 -10.34 -16.53 6.70
CA GLY A 62 -10.00 -17.64 5.79
C GLY A 62 -10.07 -17.33 4.29
N ALA A 63 -10.51 -16.14 3.88
CA ALA A 63 -10.50 -15.73 2.48
C ALA A 63 -9.08 -15.50 1.94
N HIS A 64 -8.93 -15.55 0.61
CA HIS A 64 -7.67 -15.23 -0.04
C HIS A 64 -7.40 -13.72 -0.03
N ILE A 65 -6.14 -13.28 0.12
CA ILE A 65 -5.80 -11.84 0.22
C ILE A 65 -6.23 -11.00 -1.00
N SER A 66 -6.41 -11.64 -2.16
CA SER A 66 -6.90 -10.96 -3.37
C SER A 66 -8.35 -10.50 -3.26
N THR A 67 -9.14 -11.03 -2.30
CA THR A 67 -10.52 -10.57 -2.06
C THR A 67 -10.56 -9.15 -1.52
N LEU A 68 -9.52 -8.71 -0.81
CA LEU A 68 -9.37 -7.32 -0.38
C LEU A 68 -9.16 -6.38 -1.58
N HIS A 69 -8.31 -6.80 -2.52
CA HIS A 69 -8.07 -6.11 -3.79
C HIS A 69 -7.20 -6.99 -4.71
N PRO A 70 -7.47 -7.05 -6.04
CA PRO A 70 -6.67 -7.85 -6.98
C PRO A 70 -5.18 -7.52 -6.97
N SER A 71 -4.79 -6.27 -6.66
CA SER A 71 -3.36 -5.91 -6.58
C SER A 71 -2.58 -6.66 -5.51
N PHE A 72 -3.24 -7.14 -4.45
CA PHE A 72 -2.56 -7.88 -3.37
C PHE A 72 -2.20 -9.31 -3.74
N ASN A 73 -2.73 -9.82 -4.85
CA ASN A 73 -2.24 -11.07 -5.45
C ASN A 73 -0.78 -10.93 -5.94
N LYS A 74 -0.31 -9.70 -6.18
CA LYS A 74 1.07 -9.42 -6.59
C LYS A 74 1.95 -9.32 -5.36
N GLN A 75 2.90 -10.24 -5.21
CA GLN A 75 3.85 -10.25 -4.09
C GLN A 75 4.65 -8.94 -3.98
N SER A 76 4.96 -8.29 -5.11
CA SER A 76 5.64 -6.99 -5.14
C SER A 76 4.87 -5.89 -4.40
N ARG A 77 3.53 -5.93 -4.41
CA ARG A 77 2.70 -4.97 -3.68
C ARG A 77 2.81 -5.18 -2.16
N LEU A 78 2.83 -6.42 -1.71
CA LEU A 78 3.03 -6.75 -0.30
C LEU A 78 4.44 -6.38 0.15
N ASN A 79 5.46 -6.69 -0.65
CA ASN A 79 6.84 -6.28 -0.40
C ASN A 79 6.97 -4.76 -0.28
N TYR A 80 6.30 -4.01 -1.16
CA TYR A 80 6.25 -2.56 -1.08
C TYR A 80 5.63 -2.07 0.24
N LEU A 81 4.51 -2.64 0.67
CA LEU A 81 3.86 -2.28 1.93
C LEU A 81 4.73 -2.60 3.15
N ILE A 82 5.32 -3.79 3.20
CA ILE A 82 6.26 -4.20 4.25
C ILE A 82 7.47 -3.26 4.28
N GLY A 83 8.07 -2.96 3.12
CA GLY A 83 9.21 -2.05 3.03
C GLY A 83 8.85 -0.63 3.45
N LYS A 84 7.64 -0.17 3.12
CA LYS A 84 7.12 1.13 3.59
C LYS A 84 6.98 1.12 5.12
N ALA A 85 6.37 0.09 5.69
CA ALA A 85 6.24 -0.05 7.15
C ALA A 85 7.61 -0.09 7.85
N LYS A 86 8.58 -0.85 7.31
CA LYS A 86 9.95 -0.91 7.82
C LYS A 86 10.59 0.47 7.88
N ARG A 87 10.56 1.23 6.78
CA ARG A 87 11.11 2.60 6.72
C ARG A 87 10.39 3.57 7.65
N THR A 88 9.09 3.39 7.87
CA THR A 88 8.33 4.22 8.80
C THR A 88 8.69 3.91 10.26
N LYS A 89 8.87 2.63 10.61
CA LYS A 89 9.21 2.20 11.98
C LYS A 89 10.70 2.42 12.31
N TYR A 90 11.57 2.28 11.30
CA TYR A 90 13.03 2.36 11.42
C TYR A 90 13.57 3.38 10.40
N PRO A 91 13.35 4.69 10.62
CA PRO A 91 13.74 5.73 9.66
C PRO A 91 15.25 5.84 9.44
N PHE A 92 16.05 5.50 10.46
CA PHE A 92 17.51 5.52 10.40
C PHE A 92 18.13 4.14 10.13
N GLY A 93 17.30 3.15 9.73
CA GLY A 93 17.75 1.77 9.59
C GLY A 93 17.81 1.02 10.93
N GLN A 94 18.54 -0.09 10.93
CA GLN A 94 18.89 -0.80 12.15
C GLN A 94 20.24 -0.26 12.59
N ASP A 95 20.29 0.39 13.74
CA ASP A 95 21.53 0.85 14.37
C ASP A 95 22.25 -0.40 14.92
N ILE A 96 22.86 -1.17 14.02
CA ILE A 96 23.67 -2.34 14.34
C ILE A 96 25.10 -1.83 14.55
N TYR A 97 25.41 -1.49 15.80
CA TYR A 97 26.77 -1.38 16.33
C TYR A 97 27.08 -2.59 17.21
#